data_AF-A0A1F7T7Z9-F1
#
_entry.id   AF-A0A1F7T7Z9-F1
#
_cell.length_a   1.000
_cell.length_b   1.000
_cell.length_c   1.000
_cell.angle_alpha   90.00
_cell.angle_beta   90.00
_cell.angle_gamma   90.00
#
_symmetry.space_group_name_H-M   'P 1'
#
loop_
_entity.id
_entity.type
_entity.pdbx_description
1 polymer ?
#
loop_
_entity_poly.entity_id
_entity_poly.type
_entity_poly.pdbx_seq_one_letter_code
_entity_poly.pdbx_strand_id
1 'polypeptide(L)'
;MIRTPMTSVLIIFELTQDYNIILALMVANAVAFGIAKRLQPRSIYSALSLQDGVALPDHETEHLLHEIHVADAMVTDVLTLPGGITVREALDRTKELPFSGFPVVDAGGKLAGIVSHYDFDQAQAAGKPDVPVLSIATQEYVLHAHPDQSLDSVMAKLGQRRISRLPVVSREDPTKLLGIITAEDVIAAFGRIRR
;
A
#
# COMPACT_ATOMS: atom_id res chain seq x y z
N MET A 1 -16.93 -22.51 -0.75
CA MET A 1 -17.29 -23.63 -1.66
C MET A 1 -16.05 -24.50 -1.81
N ILE A 2 -16.11 -25.77 -1.38
CA ILE A 2 -14.98 -26.70 -1.44
C ILE A 2 -14.50 -26.82 -2.90
N ARG A 3 -13.22 -26.53 -3.11
CA ARG A 3 -12.63 -26.37 -4.44
C ARG A 3 -12.18 -27.72 -5.00
N THR A 4 -13.13 -28.62 -5.17
CA THR A 4 -12.95 -29.84 -5.97
C THR A 4 -14.11 -30.05 -6.96
N PRO A 5 -14.43 -29.02 -7.79
CA PRO A 5 -15.57 -29.09 -8.72
C PRO A 5 -15.43 -30.17 -9.78
N MET A 6 -14.19 -30.50 -10.19
CA MET A 6 -13.95 -31.51 -11.23
C MET A 6 -14.37 -32.91 -10.76
N THR A 7 -14.12 -33.27 -9.50
CA THR A 7 -14.49 -34.59 -8.95
C THR A 7 -15.99 -34.75 -8.71
N SER A 8 -16.68 -33.69 -8.28
CA SER A 8 -18.14 -33.76 -8.06
C SER A 8 -18.91 -33.88 -9.36
N VAL A 9 -18.45 -33.20 -10.42
CA VAL A 9 -19.02 -33.33 -11.77
C VAL A 9 -18.75 -34.73 -12.33
N LEU A 10 -17.55 -35.28 -12.13
CA LEU A 10 -17.21 -36.62 -12.61
C LEU A 10 -18.05 -37.72 -11.95
N ILE A 11 -18.31 -37.65 -10.64
CA ILE A 11 -19.09 -38.65 -9.90
C ILE A 11 -20.55 -38.70 -10.36
N ILE A 12 -21.17 -37.55 -10.65
CA ILE A 12 -22.55 -37.49 -11.17
C ILE A 12 -22.61 -37.98 -12.63
N PHE A 13 -21.56 -37.71 -13.39
CA PHE A 13 -21.40 -38.14 -14.79
C PHE A 13 -21.26 -39.67 -14.90
N GLU A 14 -20.47 -40.27 -14.03
CA GLU A 14 -20.21 -41.72 -13.99
C GLU A 14 -21.45 -42.51 -13.55
N LEU A 15 -22.31 -41.92 -12.71
CA LEU A 15 -23.53 -42.54 -12.17
C LEU A 15 -24.72 -42.55 -13.13
N THR A 16 -24.79 -41.63 -14.09
CA THR A 16 -25.99 -41.46 -14.94
C THR A 16 -25.81 -41.94 -16.38
N GLN A 17 -24.58 -41.93 -16.92
CA GLN A 17 -24.25 -42.36 -18.31
C GLN A 17 -25.13 -41.79 -19.44
N ASP A 18 -25.95 -40.75 -19.18
CA ASP A 18 -26.89 -40.21 -20.16
C ASP A 18 -26.48 -38.80 -20.62
N TYR A 19 -25.89 -38.74 -21.81
CA TYR A 19 -25.31 -37.52 -22.38
C TYR A 19 -26.37 -36.48 -22.79
N ASN A 20 -27.65 -36.86 -22.89
CA ASN A 20 -28.72 -35.96 -23.30
C ASN A 20 -29.07 -34.89 -22.25
N ILE A 21 -28.75 -35.13 -20.97
CA ILE A 21 -29.17 -34.25 -19.86
C ILE A 21 -28.14 -33.15 -19.58
N ILE A 22 -26.89 -33.32 -20.03
CA ILE A 22 -25.76 -32.40 -19.77
C ILE A 22 -26.03 -31.01 -20.34
N LEU A 23 -26.50 -30.94 -21.59
CA LEU A 23 -26.74 -29.66 -22.27
C LEU A 23 -27.84 -28.86 -21.55
N ALA A 24 -28.92 -29.53 -21.14
CA ALA A 24 -30.01 -28.89 -20.40
C ALA A 24 -29.55 -28.36 -19.03
N LEU A 25 -28.71 -29.12 -18.32
CA LEU A 25 -28.17 -28.71 -17.01
C LEU A 25 -27.19 -27.55 -17.13
N MET A 26 -26.35 -27.51 -18.17
CA MET A 26 -25.45 -26.38 -18.44
C MET A 26 -26.22 -25.09 -18.72
N VAL A 27 -27.28 -25.16 -19.52
CA VAL A 27 -28.13 -24.00 -19.81
C VAL A 27 -28.86 -23.53 -18.55
N ALA A 28 -29.43 -24.46 -17.77
CA ALA A 28 -30.09 -24.13 -16.51
C ALA A 28 -29.14 -23.44 -15.52
N ASN A 29 -27.92 -23.97 -15.34
CA ASN A 29 -26.91 -23.36 -14.48
C ASN A 29 -26.42 -22.01 -15.01
N ALA A 30 -26.26 -21.84 -16.33
CA ALA A 30 -25.86 -20.57 -16.92
C ALA A 30 -26.93 -19.49 -16.71
N VAL A 31 -28.21 -19.84 -16.88
CA VAL A 31 -29.35 -18.93 -16.63
C VAL A 31 -29.45 -18.61 -15.15
N ALA A 32 -29.36 -19.61 -14.26
CA ALA A 32 -29.36 -19.40 -12.82
C ALA A 32 -28.21 -18.49 -12.37
N PHE A 33 -27.00 -18.70 -12.90
CA PHE A 33 -25.83 -17.85 -12.63
C PHE A 33 -26.02 -16.43 -13.16
N GLY A 34 -26.58 -16.27 -14.36
CA GLY A 34 -26.88 -14.95 -14.93
C GLY A 34 -27.90 -14.17 -14.11
N ILE A 35 -28.96 -14.84 -13.64
CA ILE A 35 -29.98 -14.26 -12.76
C ILE A 35 -29.38 -13.91 -11.39
N ALA A 36 -28.58 -14.82 -10.81
CA ALA A 36 -27.89 -14.59 -9.55
C ALA A 36 -26.95 -13.39 -9.64
N LYS A 37 -26.15 -13.28 -10.70
CA LYS A 37 -25.25 -12.14 -10.94
C LYS A 37 -26.01 -10.83 -11.13
N ARG A 38 -27.24 -10.87 -11.66
CA ARG A 38 -28.09 -9.70 -11.88
C ARG A 38 -28.81 -9.23 -10.60
N LEU A 39 -29.12 -10.15 -9.68
CA LEU A 39 -29.81 -9.87 -8.42
C LEU A 39 -28.87 -9.66 -7.22
N GLN A 40 -27.67 -10.25 -7.25
CA GLN A 40 -26.66 -10.15 -6.21
C GLN A 40 -25.36 -9.55 -6.77
N PRO A 41 -25.22 -8.21 -6.77
CA PRO A 41 -23.97 -7.56 -7.18
C PRO A 41 -22.81 -7.79 -6.19
N ARG A 42 -23.05 -8.42 -5.02
CA ARG A 42 -22.01 -8.73 -4.02
C ARG A 42 -21.86 -10.23 -3.81
N SER A 43 -20.63 -10.73 -3.92
CA SER A 43 -20.34 -12.13 -3.61
C SER A 43 -20.47 -12.40 -2.11
N ILE A 44 -20.90 -13.60 -1.70
CA ILE A 44 -21.02 -14.01 -0.29
C ILE A 44 -19.71 -13.78 0.49
N TYR A 45 -18.55 -13.91 -0.17
CA TYR A 45 -17.24 -13.68 0.45
C TYR A 45 -17.04 -12.23 0.93
N SER A 46 -17.56 -11.25 0.20
CA SER A 46 -17.54 -9.84 0.65
C SER A 46 -18.38 -9.62 1.91
N ALA A 47 -19.46 -10.38 2.10
CA ALA A 47 -20.31 -10.30 3.28
C ALA A 47 -19.65 -10.91 4.53
N LEU A 48 -18.90 -12.02 4.39
CA LEU A 48 -18.13 -12.61 5.49
C LEU A 48 -16.90 -11.77 5.87
N SER A 49 -16.21 -11.20 4.87
CA SER A 49 -15.08 -10.30 5.07
C SER A 49 -15.41 -9.08 5.94
N LEU A 50 -16.64 -8.55 5.82
CA LEU A 50 -17.13 -7.46 6.68
C LEU A 50 -17.40 -7.90 8.13
N GLN A 51 -17.69 -9.19 8.35
CA GLN A 51 -17.94 -9.77 9.67
C GLN A 51 -16.62 -9.99 10.44
N ASP A 52 -15.54 -10.31 9.72
CA ASP A 52 -14.18 -10.49 10.25
C ASP A 52 -13.34 -9.19 10.25
N GLY A 53 -13.93 -8.06 9.85
CA GLY A 53 -13.25 -6.76 9.79
C GLY A 53 -12.18 -6.62 8.71
N VAL A 54 -12.06 -7.60 7.81
CA VAL A 54 -11.10 -7.61 6.70
C VAL A 54 -11.83 -7.22 5.41
N ALA A 55 -11.95 -5.92 5.15
CA ALA A 55 -12.50 -5.40 3.90
C ALA A 55 -11.50 -5.64 2.76
N LEU A 56 -11.68 -6.74 2.01
CA LEU A 56 -10.98 -6.92 0.75
C LEU A 56 -11.49 -5.87 -0.24
N PRO A 57 -10.59 -5.16 -0.97
CA PRO A 57 -11.00 -4.18 -1.96
C PRO A 57 -11.89 -4.83 -3.03
N ASP A 58 -13.08 -4.26 -3.26
CA ASP A 58 -13.98 -4.66 -4.34
C ASP A 58 -13.44 -4.15 -5.68
N HIS A 59 -13.92 -4.67 -6.81
CA HIS A 59 -13.50 -4.22 -8.15
C HIS A 59 -13.73 -2.72 -8.38
N GLU A 60 -14.74 -2.13 -7.74
CA GLU A 60 -14.97 -0.67 -7.75
C GLU A 60 -13.88 0.09 -6.96
N THR A 61 -13.43 -0.45 -5.82
CA THR A 61 -12.36 0.14 -5.01
C THR A 61 -11.01 0.09 -5.73
N GLU A 62 -10.73 -1.00 -6.45
CA GLU A 62 -9.53 -1.12 -7.27
C GLU A 62 -9.50 -0.05 -8.38
N HIS A 63 -10.64 0.24 -9.02
CA HIS A 63 -10.71 1.24 -10.09
C HIS A 63 -10.49 2.67 -9.57
N LEU A 64 -11.08 3.01 -8.42
CA LEU A 64 -10.93 4.34 -7.82
C LEU A 64 -9.49 4.63 -7.36
N LEU A 65 -8.81 3.65 -6.78
CA LEU A 65 -7.41 3.80 -6.38
C LEU A 65 -6.45 3.92 -7.57
N HIS A 66 -6.87 3.45 -8.75
CA HIS A 66 -6.12 3.59 -9.99
C HIS A 66 -6.24 5.01 -10.59
N GLU A 67 -7.35 5.71 -10.34
CA GLU A 67 -7.61 7.05 -10.89
C GLU A 67 -6.99 8.18 -10.05
N ILE A 68 -6.76 7.95 -8.76
CA ILE A 68 -6.20 8.94 -7.84
C ILE A 68 -4.68 8.85 -7.86
N HIS A 69 -4.04 10.02 -7.94
CA HIS A 69 -2.60 10.11 -7.99
C HIS A 69 -2.02 10.44 -6.62
N VAL A 70 -0.75 10.11 -6.42
CA VAL A 70 0.02 10.44 -5.21
C VAL A 70 -0.03 11.94 -4.92
N ALA A 71 -0.01 12.78 -5.95
CA ALA A 71 -0.13 14.23 -5.81
C ALA A 71 -1.38 14.68 -5.04
N ASP A 72 -2.48 13.91 -5.14
CA ASP A 72 -3.77 14.24 -4.51
C ASP A 72 -3.83 13.85 -3.03
N ALA A 73 -2.94 12.95 -2.59
CA ALA A 73 -2.94 12.38 -1.25
C ALA A 73 -1.70 12.73 -0.41
N MET A 74 -0.58 13.08 -1.06
CA MET A 74 0.69 13.33 -0.38
C MET A 74 0.63 14.55 0.55
N VAL A 75 1.41 14.49 1.62
CA VAL A 75 1.68 15.65 2.49
C VAL A 75 2.87 16.42 1.92
N THR A 76 2.66 17.69 1.58
CA THR A 76 3.70 18.56 1.00
C THR A 76 4.55 19.29 2.05
N ASP A 77 3.98 19.56 3.23
CA ASP A 77 4.72 20.14 4.35
C ASP A 77 5.48 19.03 5.08
N VAL A 78 6.63 18.65 4.50
CA VAL A 78 7.42 17.53 4.98
C VAL A 78 8.40 18.01 6.02
N LEU A 79 8.31 17.42 7.22
CA LEU A 79 9.35 17.61 8.21
C LEU A 79 10.62 16.85 7.82
N THR A 80 11.69 17.60 7.54
CA THR A 80 13.00 17.06 7.16
C THR A 80 14.07 17.33 8.21
N LEU A 81 15.11 16.50 8.24
CA LEU A 81 16.29 16.70 9.07
C LEU A 81 17.49 17.14 8.22
N PRO A 82 18.22 18.21 8.57
CA PRO A 82 19.47 18.53 7.90
C PRO A 82 20.52 17.45 8.17
N GLY A 83 21.18 16.93 7.14
CA GLY A 83 22.12 15.80 7.28
C GLY A 83 23.37 16.10 8.12
N GLY A 84 23.69 17.38 8.31
CA GLY A 84 24.85 17.83 9.10
C GLY A 84 24.61 17.91 10.61
N ILE A 85 23.36 17.81 11.10
CA ILE A 85 23.11 17.77 12.55
C ILE A 85 23.57 16.44 13.14
N THR A 86 23.87 16.44 14.44
CA THR A 86 24.27 15.20 15.14
C THR A 86 23.06 14.29 15.38
N VAL A 87 23.31 12.99 15.54
CA VAL A 87 22.28 12.01 15.95
C VAL A 87 21.60 12.43 17.25
N ARG A 88 22.35 12.92 18.25
CA ARG A 88 21.79 13.43 19.51
C ARG A 88 20.80 14.56 19.28
N GLU A 89 21.19 15.56 18.49
CA GLU A 89 20.34 16.71 18.19
C GLU A 89 19.09 16.28 17.40
N ALA A 90 19.24 15.35 16.45
CA ALA A 90 18.11 14.81 15.70
C ALA A 90 17.11 14.07 16.60
N LEU A 91 17.60 13.29 17.56
CA LEU A 91 16.77 12.62 18.55
C LEU A 91 16.00 13.63 19.40
N ASP A 92 16.66 14.70 19.88
CA ASP A 92 15.99 15.74 20.66
C ASP A 92 14.90 16.46 19.85
N ARG A 93 15.14 16.73 18.56
CA ARG A 93 14.16 17.33 17.65
C ARG A 93 12.99 16.42 17.29
N THR A 94 13.19 15.10 17.32
CA THR A 94 12.20 14.12 16.87
C THR A 94 11.46 13.40 18.00
N LYS A 95 11.92 13.56 19.25
CA LYS A 95 11.44 12.83 20.43
C LYS A 95 9.93 12.91 20.67
N GLU A 96 9.32 14.06 20.42
CA GLU A 96 7.89 14.30 20.68
C GLU A 96 7.02 14.13 19.42
N LEU A 97 7.64 13.77 18.29
CA LEU A 97 6.94 13.67 17.02
C LEU A 97 6.40 12.25 16.81
N PRO A 98 5.19 12.11 16.24
CA PRO A 98 4.56 10.81 16.02
C PRO A 98 5.11 10.06 14.79
N PHE A 99 6.25 10.47 14.25
CA PHE A 99 6.74 10.01 12.94
C PHE A 99 7.80 8.94 13.08
N SER A 100 7.61 7.79 12.42
CA SER A 100 8.55 6.66 12.47
C SER A 100 9.85 6.89 11.69
N GLY A 101 9.89 7.89 10.80
CA GLY A 101 11.06 8.21 9.99
C GLY A 101 10.93 9.53 9.25
N PHE A 102 12.09 10.07 8.86
CA PHE A 102 12.30 11.44 8.43
C PHE A 102 13.21 11.47 7.20
N PRO A 103 12.83 12.21 6.15
CA PRO A 103 13.73 12.51 5.06
C PRO A 103 14.90 13.38 5.54
N VAL A 104 16.10 13.06 5.09
CA VAL A 104 17.33 13.78 5.40
C VAL A 104 17.71 14.61 4.19
N VAL A 105 17.96 15.91 4.39
CA VAL A 105 18.30 16.85 3.33
C VAL A 105 19.74 17.36 3.44
N ASP A 106 20.37 17.66 2.31
CA ASP A 106 21.66 18.31 2.26
C ASP A 106 21.56 19.82 2.53
N ALA A 107 22.70 20.52 2.48
CA ALA A 107 22.76 21.97 2.69
C ALA A 107 21.99 22.78 1.61
N GLY A 108 21.74 22.19 0.44
CA GLY A 108 20.95 22.78 -0.64
C GLY A 108 19.46 22.45 -0.55
N GLY A 109 19.01 21.74 0.50
CA GLY A 109 17.62 21.31 0.67
C GLY A 109 17.23 20.11 -0.21
N LYS A 110 18.19 19.43 -0.83
CA LYS A 110 17.94 18.24 -1.64
C LYS A 110 17.90 16.99 -0.76
N LEU A 111 17.04 16.04 -1.12
CA LEU A 111 16.94 14.74 -0.48
C LEU A 111 18.27 13.99 -0.62
N ALA A 112 18.89 13.68 0.52
CA ALA A 112 20.15 12.98 0.63
C ALA A 112 20.02 11.59 1.27
N GLY A 113 18.88 11.29 1.89
CA GLY A 113 18.59 9.99 2.48
C GLY A 113 17.30 9.95 3.27
N ILE A 114 17.05 8.83 3.93
CA ILE A 114 15.96 8.67 4.91
C ILE A 114 16.52 8.04 6.19
N VAL A 115 16.03 8.47 7.34
CA VAL A 115 16.39 7.92 8.65
C VAL A 115 15.13 7.55 9.41
N SER A 116 15.19 6.47 10.18
CA SER A 116 14.11 5.99 11.05
C SER A 116 14.54 6.02 12.51
N HIS A 117 13.58 5.89 13.43
CA HIS A 117 13.91 5.72 14.85
C HIS A 117 14.82 4.51 15.10
N TYR A 118 14.65 3.44 14.31
CA TYR A 118 15.52 2.26 14.38
C TYR A 118 16.99 2.62 14.09
N ASP A 119 17.24 3.48 13.09
CA ASP A 119 18.60 3.91 12.76
C ASP A 119 19.23 4.75 13.88
N PHE A 120 18.42 5.60 14.54
CA PHE A 120 18.88 6.36 15.71
C PHE A 120 19.20 5.46 16.90
N ASP A 121 18.36 4.46 17.17
CA ASP A 121 18.57 3.50 18.27
C ASP A 121 19.85 2.69 18.03
N GLN A 122 20.08 2.25 16.79
CA GLN A 122 21.30 1.55 16.39
C GLN A 122 22.55 2.42 16.55
N ALA A 123 22.47 3.70 16.18
CA ALA A 123 23.58 4.65 16.34
C ALA A 123 23.91 4.92 17.82
N GLN A 124 22.88 5.03 18.68
CA GLN A 124 23.06 5.16 20.13
C GLN A 124 23.68 3.91 20.74
N ALA A 125 23.18 2.72 20.38
CA ALA A 125 23.72 1.45 20.86
C ALA A 125 25.18 1.24 20.43
N ALA A 126 25.57 1.75 19.26
CA ALA A 126 26.94 1.73 18.76
C ALA A 126 27.86 2.81 19.41
N GLY A 127 27.35 3.63 20.33
CA GLY A 127 28.13 4.68 20.99
C GLY A 127 28.50 5.85 20.06
N LYS A 128 27.66 6.13 19.05
CA LYS A 128 27.88 7.18 18.04
C LYS A 128 26.84 8.31 18.10
N PRO A 129 26.59 8.96 19.25
CA PRO A 129 25.58 10.03 19.33
C PRO A 129 26.00 11.34 18.64
N ASP A 130 27.30 11.55 18.43
CA ASP A 130 27.87 12.81 17.91
C ASP A 130 28.20 12.76 16.41
N VAL A 131 27.85 11.67 15.72
CA VAL A 131 28.04 11.58 14.26
C VAL A 131 26.93 12.30 13.52
N PRO A 132 27.18 12.77 12.27
CA PRO A 132 26.13 13.38 11.45
C PRO A 132 24.99 12.40 11.15
N VAL A 133 23.74 12.86 11.14
CA VAL A 133 22.57 12.05 10.75
C VAL A 133 22.76 11.42 9.38
N LEU A 134 23.38 12.14 8.45
CA LEU A 134 23.62 11.63 7.09
C LEU A 134 24.44 10.34 7.07
N SER A 135 25.31 10.11 8.08
CA SER A 135 26.15 8.91 8.16
C SER A 135 25.41 7.64 8.56
N ILE A 136 24.21 7.77 9.13
CA ILE A 136 23.34 6.65 9.52
C ILE A 136 22.10 6.54 8.63
N ALA A 137 21.87 7.54 7.78
CA ALA A 137 20.74 7.55 6.86
C ALA A 137 20.92 6.48 5.78
N THR A 138 19.81 5.91 5.33
CA THR A 138 19.79 5.13 4.10
C THR A 138 19.86 6.09 2.92
N GLN A 139 20.98 6.08 2.20
CA GLN A 139 21.25 7.00 1.08
C GLN A 139 21.12 6.30 -0.28
N GLU A 140 21.60 5.06 -0.37
CA GLU A 140 21.53 4.27 -1.60
C GLU A 140 20.13 3.66 -1.75
N TYR A 141 19.55 3.80 -2.94
CA TYR A 141 18.24 3.23 -3.29
C TYR A 141 17.10 3.62 -2.34
N VAL A 142 17.03 4.90 -1.96
CA VAL A 142 15.87 5.43 -1.22
C VAL A 142 14.61 5.11 -1.99
N LEU A 143 13.80 4.21 -1.43
CA LEU A 143 12.49 3.89 -1.99
C LEU A 143 11.64 5.16 -1.94
N HIS A 144 11.19 5.62 -3.11
CA HIS A 144 10.40 6.83 -3.25
C HIS A 144 9.16 6.58 -4.11
N ALA A 145 8.20 7.48 -4.05
CA ALA A 145 7.08 7.55 -4.99
C ALA A 145 7.23 8.79 -5.89
N HIS A 146 6.43 8.85 -6.95
CA HIS A 146 6.30 10.04 -7.79
C HIS A 146 4.87 10.57 -7.74
N PRO A 147 4.66 11.89 -7.94
CA PRO A 147 3.34 12.51 -7.85
C PRO A 147 2.32 11.94 -8.84
N ASP A 148 2.78 11.45 -9.99
CA ASP A 148 1.99 10.87 -11.08
C ASP A 148 1.73 9.36 -10.92
N GLN A 149 2.21 8.73 -9.84
CA GLN A 149 1.86 7.35 -9.56
C GLN A 149 0.46 7.25 -8.99
N SER A 150 -0.22 6.14 -9.28
CA SER A 150 -1.51 5.82 -8.70
C SER A 150 -1.37 5.34 -7.25
N LEU A 151 -2.41 5.56 -6.44
CA LEU A 151 -2.39 5.20 -5.02
C LEU A 151 -2.31 3.68 -4.79
N ASP A 152 -2.91 2.86 -5.65
CA ASP A 152 -2.81 1.39 -5.60
C ASP A 152 -1.35 0.92 -5.74
N SER A 153 -0.60 1.51 -6.67
CA SER A 153 0.81 1.22 -6.91
C SER A 153 1.67 1.54 -5.69
N VAL A 154 1.43 2.70 -5.07
CA VAL A 154 2.11 3.10 -3.83
C VAL A 154 1.73 2.19 -2.67
N MET A 155 0.45 1.84 -2.54
CA MET A 155 -0.02 0.97 -1.47
C MET A 155 0.60 -0.43 -1.57
N ALA A 156 0.67 -0.98 -2.79
CA ALA A 156 1.38 -2.22 -3.07
C ALA A 156 2.87 -2.12 -2.71
N LYS A 157 3.53 -1.01 -3.06
CA LYS A 157 4.95 -0.77 -2.73
C LYS A 157 5.21 -0.74 -1.23
N LEU A 158 4.39 -0.01 -0.47
CA LEU A 158 4.45 0.05 0.99
C LEU A 158 4.26 -1.35 1.61
N GLY A 159 3.23 -2.08 1.18
CA GLY A 159 2.92 -3.42 1.69
C GLY A 159 3.99 -4.47 1.37
N GLN A 160 4.49 -4.51 0.14
CA GLN A 160 5.52 -5.47 -0.29
C GLN A 160 6.86 -5.25 0.39
N ARG A 161 7.20 -4.00 0.71
CA ARG A 161 8.48 -3.63 1.34
C ARG A 161 8.37 -3.50 2.86
N ARG A 162 7.17 -3.66 3.43
CA ARG A 162 6.88 -3.50 4.87
C ARG A 162 7.39 -2.17 5.43
N ILE A 163 7.25 -1.12 4.63
CA ILE A 163 7.62 0.25 5.01
C ILE A 163 6.36 1.08 5.24
N SER A 164 6.42 2.01 6.18
CA SER A 164 5.26 2.82 6.58
C SER A 164 5.05 4.06 5.72
N ARG A 165 6.09 4.53 5.05
CA ARG A 165 6.09 5.82 4.34
C ARG A 165 7.07 5.81 3.17
N LEU A 166 6.80 6.67 2.20
CA LEU A 166 7.66 6.92 1.04
C LEU A 166 7.83 8.43 0.84
N PRO A 167 9.07 8.95 0.70
CA PRO A 167 9.27 10.27 0.15
C PRO A 167 8.72 10.32 -1.28
N VAL A 168 8.02 11.39 -1.62
CA VAL A 168 7.56 11.68 -2.97
C VAL A 168 8.57 12.63 -3.60
N VAL A 169 9.16 12.24 -4.72
CA VAL A 169 10.22 13.01 -5.39
C VAL A 169 9.85 13.34 -6.82
N SER A 170 10.45 14.39 -7.37
CA SER A 170 10.27 14.73 -8.78
C SER A 170 10.73 13.60 -9.68
N ARG A 171 10.00 13.39 -10.78
CA ARG A 171 10.38 12.43 -11.81
C ARG A 171 11.62 12.86 -12.59
N GLU A 172 11.82 14.17 -12.70
CA GLU A 172 12.97 14.79 -13.38
C GLU A 172 14.22 14.84 -12.49
N ASP A 173 14.03 14.98 -11.18
CA ASP A 173 15.11 15.06 -10.20
C ASP A 173 14.74 14.27 -8.93
N PRO A 174 15.29 13.06 -8.72
CA PRO A 174 14.99 12.24 -7.55
C PRO A 174 15.53 12.85 -6.24
N THR A 175 16.39 13.87 -6.32
CA THR A 175 16.86 14.62 -5.15
C THR A 175 15.89 15.74 -4.75
N LYS A 176 14.90 16.07 -5.59
CA LYS A 176 13.89 17.07 -5.29
C LYS A 176 12.72 16.42 -4.56
N LEU A 177 12.70 16.57 -3.23
CA LEU A 177 11.58 16.15 -2.37
C LEU A 177 10.37 17.06 -2.63
N LEU A 178 9.23 16.45 -2.97
CA LEU A 178 7.96 17.12 -3.23
C LEU A 178 6.93 16.87 -2.12
N GLY A 179 7.06 15.75 -1.41
CA GLY A 179 6.12 15.37 -0.38
C GLY A 179 6.52 14.08 0.33
N ILE A 180 5.63 13.59 1.18
CA ILE A 180 5.69 12.27 1.78
C ILE A 180 4.30 11.63 1.70
N ILE A 181 4.26 10.32 1.52
CA ILE A 181 3.00 9.56 1.50
C ILE A 181 3.07 8.34 2.39
N THR A 182 2.03 8.13 3.18
CA THR A 182 1.85 7.02 4.12
C THR A 182 0.65 6.15 3.73
N ALA A 183 0.52 4.98 4.35
CA ALA A 183 -0.67 4.13 4.17
C ALA A 183 -1.93 4.84 4.69
N GLU A 184 -1.80 5.59 5.78
CA GLU A 184 -2.87 6.41 6.36
C GLU A 184 -3.35 7.49 5.39
N ASP A 185 -2.43 8.14 4.67
CA ASP A 185 -2.79 9.16 3.66
C ASP A 185 -3.58 8.55 2.50
N VAL A 186 -3.20 7.35 2.04
CA VAL A 186 -3.91 6.61 1.00
C VAL A 186 -5.33 6.26 1.46
N ILE A 187 -5.47 5.72 2.68
CA ILE A 187 -6.77 5.38 3.27
C ILE A 187 -7.64 6.63 3.45
N ALA A 188 -7.05 7.73 3.92
CA ALA A 188 -7.75 8.99 4.11
C ALA A 188 -8.23 9.58 2.77
N ALA A 189 -7.40 9.55 1.73
CA ALA A 189 -7.78 9.99 0.39
C ALA A 189 -8.97 9.19 -0.15
N PHE A 190 -8.94 7.86 0.01
CA PHE A 190 -10.07 7.00 -0.36
C PHE A 190 -11.36 7.34 0.39
N GLY A 191 -11.26 7.63 1.69
CA GLY A 191 -12.40 8.01 2.53
C GLY A 191 -13.07 9.33 2.11
N ARG A 192 -12.33 10.28 1.51
CA ARG A 192 -12.89 11.56 1.02
C ARG A 192 -13.77 11.38 -0.21
N ILE A 193 -13.49 10.39 -1.06
CA ILE A 193 -14.19 10.16 -2.33
C ILE A 193 -15.52 9.45 -2.13
N ARG A 194 -15.66 8.69 -1.03
CA ARG A 194 -16.88 7.94 -0.71
C ARG A 194 -17.97 8.79 -0.04
N ARG A 195 -17.71 10.07 0.26
CA ARG A 195 -18.70 11.02 0.81
C ARG A 195 -19.32 11.86 -0.29
#